data_AF-A0A101QDS2-F1
#
_entry.id   AF-A0A101QDS2-F1
#
_cell.length_a   1.000
_cell.length_b   1.000
_cell.length_c   1.000
_cell.angle_alpha   90.00
_cell.angle_beta   90.00
_cell.angle_gamma   90.00
#
_symmetry.space_group_name_H-M   'P 1'
#
loop_
_entity.id
_entity.type
_entity.pdbx_description
1 polymer ?
#
loop_
_entity_poly.entity_id
_entity_poly.type
_entity_poly.pdbx_seq_one_letter_code
_entity_poly.pdbx_strand_id
1 'polypeptide(L)'
;MPKDSPTPKGSPMPRKAAPLRLRRPFAAVLGGLALALTTTGSALAADGTFVWIGPQGKAYAIDNPPDGKCLAMAQEARGARNRTKKPLVVYTKKRCAGSALRLAPGRSAPANARFASVVFNPR
;
A
#
# COMPACT_ATOMS: atom_id res chain seq x y z
N MET A 1 -33.39 -46.98 -44.71
CA MET A 1 -33.90 -46.44 -45.99
C MET A 1 -33.51 -44.96 -46.04
N PRO A 2 -32.66 -44.55 -46.99
CA PRO A 2 -32.24 -43.16 -47.19
C PRO A 2 -33.23 -42.43 -48.11
N LYS A 3 -33.42 -41.11 -47.94
CA LYS A 3 -33.96 -40.20 -48.98
C LYS A 3 -33.90 -38.76 -48.45
N ASP A 4 -32.83 -38.04 -48.74
CA ASP A 4 -32.78 -37.01 -49.80
C ASP A 4 -33.37 -35.67 -49.36
N SER A 5 -32.48 -34.71 -49.09
CA SER A 5 -32.77 -33.28 -49.24
C SER A 5 -33.09 -32.96 -50.71
N PRO A 6 -33.97 -31.98 -50.96
CA PRO A 6 -33.57 -30.92 -51.88
C PRO A 6 -34.11 -29.52 -51.48
N THR A 7 -33.23 -28.53 -51.51
CA THR A 7 -33.52 -27.15 -51.97
C THR A 7 -33.32 -27.13 -53.51
N PRO A 8 -33.66 -26.10 -54.33
CA PRO A 8 -34.15 -24.73 -54.04
C PRO A 8 -35.25 -24.20 -55.01
N LYS A 9 -35.76 -22.98 -54.77
CA LYS A 9 -35.98 -21.86 -55.73
C LYS A 9 -37.24 -21.04 -55.44
N GLY A 10 -37.07 -19.73 -55.53
CA GLY A 10 -38.13 -18.82 -55.98
C GLY A 10 -38.53 -17.76 -54.98
N SER A 11 -37.83 -16.63 -54.97
CA SER A 11 -38.43 -15.35 -54.58
C SER A 11 -39.09 -14.72 -55.81
N PRO A 12 -40.21 -14.01 -55.61
CA PRO A 12 -40.19 -12.59 -55.95
C PRO A 12 -40.74 -11.72 -54.81
N MET A 13 -40.03 -10.62 -54.56
CA MET A 13 -40.45 -9.55 -53.64
C MET A 13 -41.67 -8.79 -54.17
N PRO A 14 -42.63 -8.42 -53.29
CA PRO A 14 -43.39 -7.20 -53.46
C PRO A 14 -42.67 -6.04 -52.74
N ARG A 15 -42.20 -5.05 -53.50
CA ARG A 15 -41.87 -3.72 -52.96
C ARG A 15 -43.18 -2.99 -52.67
N LYS A 16 -43.40 -2.61 -51.41
CA LYS A 16 -44.28 -1.47 -51.09
C LYS A 16 -43.53 -0.49 -50.21
N ALA A 17 -43.48 0.73 -50.68
CA ALA A 17 -42.86 1.87 -50.04
C ALA A 17 -43.81 2.51 -49.01
N ALA A 18 -43.19 3.07 -47.96
CA ALA A 18 -43.65 4.12 -47.04
C ALA A 18 -44.84 3.78 -46.09
N PRO A 19 -44.99 4.46 -44.94
CA PRO A 19 -44.31 5.67 -44.46
C PRO A 19 -43.57 5.51 -43.13
N LEU A 20 -42.62 6.42 -42.90
CA LEU A 20 -41.93 6.66 -41.63
C LEU A 20 -42.94 7.03 -40.54
N ARG A 21 -43.47 6.04 -39.81
CA ARG A 21 -44.13 6.29 -38.53
C ARG A 21 -43.05 6.41 -37.48
N LEU A 22 -42.63 7.65 -37.24
CA LEU A 22 -41.77 8.08 -36.14
C LEU A 22 -42.43 7.71 -34.80
N ARG A 23 -42.28 6.44 -34.40
CA ARG A 23 -42.58 5.98 -33.05
C ARG A 23 -41.42 6.45 -32.18
N ARG A 24 -41.69 7.46 -31.36
CA ARG A 24 -40.79 8.03 -30.35
C ARG A 24 -40.07 6.89 -29.60
N PRO A 25 -38.75 6.71 -29.75
CA PRO A 25 -38.02 5.84 -28.87
C PRO A 25 -37.86 6.54 -27.52
N PHE A 26 -38.17 5.76 -26.51
CA PHE A 26 -38.10 6.03 -25.09
C PHE A 26 -36.81 6.77 -24.66
N ALA A 27 -37.01 7.55 -23.61
CA ALA A 27 -36.02 8.22 -22.81
C ALA A 27 -34.91 7.30 -22.29
N ALA A 28 -33.86 7.97 -21.81
CA ALA A 28 -32.74 7.49 -20.99
C ALA A 28 -31.48 7.07 -21.77
N VAL A 29 -30.58 8.04 -21.98
CA VAL A 29 -29.14 7.77 -22.12
C VAL A 29 -28.39 8.62 -21.08
N LEU A 30 -28.25 8.02 -19.90
CA LEU A 30 -27.07 7.99 -19.04
C LEU A 30 -26.12 9.20 -19.08
N GLY A 31 -26.39 10.20 -18.24
CA GLY A 31 -25.36 11.10 -17.74
C GLY A 31 -24.51 10.40 -16.67
N GLY A 32 -23.47 9.68 -17.09
CA GLY A 32 -22.47 9.10 -16.19
C GLY A 32 -21.42 10.15 -15.83
N LEU A 33 -21.52 10.69 -14.62
CA LEU A 33 -20.60 11.65 -14.03
C LEU A 33 -19.16 11.11 -14.07
N ALA A 34 -18.27 11.75 -14.84
CA ALA A 34 -16.85 11.45 -14.85
C ALA A 34 -16.21 11.89 -13.53
N LEU A 35 -16.12 10.97 -12.56
CA LEU A 35 -15.35 11.18 -11.33
C LEU A 35 -14.28 10.10 -11.18
N ALA A 36 -13.38 10.02 -12.16
CA ALA A 36 -12.12 9.33 -11.99
C ALA A 36 -11.03 10.36 -11.60
N LEU A 37 -11.20 11.05 -10.46
CA LEU A 37 -10.02 11.49 -9.72
C LEU A 37 -9.42 10.23 -9.13
N THR A 38 -8.67 9.49 -9.95
CA THR A 38 -7.69 8.54 -9.44
C THR A 38 -6.69 9.40 -8.69
N THR A 39 -6.93 9.56 -7.40
CA THR A 39 -5.89 9.99 -6.47
C THR A 39 -4.78 8.98 -6.69
N THR A 40 -3.71 9.39 -7.37
CA THR A 40 -2.40 8.79 -7.23
C THR A 40 -2.02 9.02 -5.77
N GLY A 41 -2.61 8.20 -4.88
CA GLY A 41 -2.13 8.03 -3.54
C GLY A 41 -0.73 7.52 -3.73
N SER A 42 0.26 8.39 -3.53
CA SER A 42 1.65 8.01 -3.43
C SER A 42 1.68 6.78 -2.52
N ALA A 43 1.99 5.62 -3.07
CA ALA A 43 2.30 4.47 -2.26
C ALA A 43 3.50 4.92 -1.42
N LEU A 44 3.24 5.32 -0.17
CA LEU A 44 4.28 5.68 0.77
C LEU A 44 5.08 4.38 0.95
N ALA A 45 6.16 4.26 0.19
CA ALA A 45 7.07 3.14 0.31
C ALA A 45 7.48 3.12 1.77
N ALA A 46 7.14 2.04 2.47
CA ALA A 46 7.44 1.91 3.88
C ALA A 46 8.92 2.26 4.10
N ASP A 47 9.18 3.23 4.97
CA ASP A 47 10.52 3.64 5.39
C ASP A 47 11.25 2.47 6.10
N GLY A 48 10.47 1.46 6.49
CA GLY A 48 10.89 0.15 6.96
C GLY A 48 10.55 -0.03 8.43
N THR A 49 11.14 -1.05 9.05
CA THR A 49 10.76 -1.47 10.41
C THR A 49 11.95 -1.35 11.36
N PHE A 50 11.72 -0.81 12.55
CA PHE A 50 12.68 -0.89 13.65
C PHE A 50 12.25 -2.00 14.60
N VAL A 51 13.16 -2.91 14.97
CA VAL A 51 12.85 -4.07 15.83
C VAL A 51 13.78 -4.09 17.04
N TRP A 52 13.26 -4.48 18.20
CA TRP A 52 14.06 -4.70 19.40
C TRP A 52 13.48 -5.80 20.27
N ILE A 53 14.24 -6.20 21.28
CA ILE A 53 13.81 -7.14 22.30
C ILE A 53 13.40 -6.37 23.55
N GLY A 54 12.17 -6.58 24.00
CA GLY A 54 11.61 -5.98 25.20
C GLY A 54 11.55 -6.94 26.39
N PRO A 55 10.65 -6.69 27.36
CA PRO A 55 10.49 -7.54 28.54
C PRO A 55 10.25 -9.00 28.18
N GLN A 56 10.77 -9.91 29.02
CA GLN A 56 10.63 -11.36 28.85
C GLN A 56 11.20 -11.90 27.52
N GLY A 57 12.05 -11.12 26.83
CA GLY A 57 12.64 -11.54 25.55
C GLY A 57 11.70 -11.38 24.35
N LYS A 58 10.54 -10.74 24.50
CA LYS A 58 9.58 -10.55 23.41
C LYS A 58 10.11 -9.56 22.37
N ALA A 59 9.85 -9.83 21.10
CA ALA A 59 10.18 -8.89 20.03
C ALA A 59 9.11 -7.81 19.91
N TYR A 60 9.56 -6.57 19.71
CA TYR A 60 8.72 -5.40 19.46
C TYR A 60 9.17 -4.72 18.18
N ALA A 61 8.25 -4.05 17.51
CA ALA A 61 8.52 -3.37 16.26
C ALA A 61 7.77 -2.03 16.17
N ILE A 62 8.36 -1.08 15.43
CA ILE A 62 7.71 0.13 14.96
C ILE A 62 7.92 0.20 13.45
N ASP A 63 6.83 0.26 12.71
CA ASP A 63 6.84 0.48 11.27
C ASP A 63 6.79 1.96 10.95
N ASN A 64 7.52 2.36 9.90
CA ASN A 64 7.57 3.73 9.39
C ASN A 64 7.78 4.78 10.50
N PRO A 65 8.87 4.66 11.29
CA PRO A 65 9.10 5.55 12.41
C PRO A 65 9.31 7.00 11.93
N PRO A 66 8.86 8.00 12.71
CA PRO A 66 9.03 9.41 12.35
C PRO A 66 10.50 9.84 12.43
N ASP A 67 10.94 10.59 11.42
CA ASP A 67 12.29 11.16 11.35
C ASP A 67 12.50 12.30 12.36
N GLY A 68 13.72 12.41 12.88
CA GLY A 68 14.18 13.50 13.75
C GLY A 68 13.53 13.54 15.14
N LYS A 69 12.54 12.69 15.41
CA LYS A 69 11.85 12.67 16.70
C LYS A 69 12.54 11.74 17.68
N CYS A 70 12.76 12.24 18.90
CA CYS A 70 13.22 11.43 20.01
C CYS A 70 12.07 10.58 20.57
N LEU A 71 12.15 9.26 20.41
CA LEU A 71 11.19 8.32 20.96
C LEU A 71 11.78 7.66 22.21
N ALA A 72 11.13 7.83 23.36
CA ALA A 72 11.49 7.14 24.59
C ALA A 72 10.87 5.75 24.63
N MET A 73 11.64 4.75 25.06
CA MET A 73 11.13 3.41 25.28
C MET A 73 10.27 3.39 26.56
N ALA A 74 9.07 2.83 26.45
CA ALA A 74 8.17 2.69 27.60
C ALA A 74 8.66 1.63 28.59
N GLN A 75 9.30 0.57 28.08
CA GLN A 75 9.81 -0.57 28.83
C GLN A 75 11.30 -0.79 28.52
N GLU A 76 11.91 -1.81 29.15
CA GLU A 76 13.26 -2.24 28.77
C GLU A 76 13.34 -2.52 27.27
N ALA A 77 14.41 -2.06 26.63
CA ALA A 77 14.71 -2.34 25.25
C ALA A 77 16.18 -2.71 25.07
N ARG A 78 16.44 -3.78 24.33
CA ARG A 78 17.78 -4.26 24.00
C ARG A 78 17.87 -4.80 22.57
N GLY A 79 19.08 -4.90 22.05
CA GLY A 79 19.34 -5.55 20.75
C GLY A 79 18.63 -4.85 19.59
N ALA A 80 18.74 -3.52 19.54
CA ALA A 80 18.15 -2.69 18.48
C ALA A 80 18.56 -3.16 17.08
N ARG A 81 17.59 -3.29 16.17
CA ARG A 81 17.79 -3.69 14.77
C ARG A 81 17.17 -2.65 13.86
N ASN A 82 18.01 -1.99 13.08
CA ASN A 82 17.58 -1.03 12.08
C ASN A 82 17.25 -1.75 10.78
N ARG A 83 15.98 -2.13 10.55
CA ARG A 83 15.51 -2.62 9.24
C ARG A 83 14.80 -1.52 8.44
N THR A 84 15.11 -0.26 8.74
CA THR A 84 14.67 0.90 7.96
C THR A 84 15.69 1.21 6.86
N LYS A 85 15.32 2.09 5.92
CA LYS A 85 16.20 2.60 4.87
C LYS A 85 17.09 3.77 5.34
N LYS A 86 16.89 4.25 6.57
CA LYS A 86 17.52 5.47 7.12
C LYS A 86 18.42 5.12 8.31
N PRO A 87 19.48 5.90 8.59
CA PRO A 87 20.28 5.70 9.79
C PRO A 87 19.45 6.02 11.04
N LEU A 88 19.85 5.49 12.19
CA LEU A 88 19.26 5.84 13.49
C LEU A 88 20.32 5.90 14.58
N VAL A 89 19.98 6.48 15.72
CA VAL A 89 20.81 6.49 16.91
C VAL A 89 19.97 6.03 18.10
N VAL A 90 20.47 5.03 18.84
CA VAL A 90 19.90 4.63 20.12
C VAL A 90 20.72 5.22 21.27
N TYR A 91 20.05 5.55 22.36
CA TYR A 91 20.64 6.23 23.52
C TYR A 91 20.40 5.43 24.79
N THR A 92 21.38 5.38 25.70
CA THR A 92 21.27 4.62 26.95
C THR A 92 20.30 5.22 27.97
N LYS A 93 19.98 6.51 27.85
CA LYS A 93 18.98 7.19 28.70
C LYS A 93 17.76 7.63 27.88
N LYS A 94 16.67 7.97 28.59
CA LYS A 94 15.49 8.60 27.97
C LYS A 94 15.84 10.00 27.46
N ARG A 95 14.95 10.59 26.65
CA ARG A 95 15.10 11.95 26.09
C ARG A 95 16.38 12.11 25.25
N CYS A 96 16.85 11.03 24.62
CA CYS A 96 17.98 11.01 23.70
C CYS A 96 19.28 11.54 24.32
N ALA A 97 19.51 11.13 25.57
CA ALA A 97 20.67 11.51 26.36
C ALA A 97 21.56 10.31 26.70
N GLY A 98 22.75 10.59 27.23
CA GLY A 98 23.73 9.57 27.58
C GLY A 98 24.48 9.04 26.36
N SER A 99 25.02 7.83 26.48
CA SER A 99 25.82 7.21 25.43
C SER A 99 24.97 6.92 24.20
N ALA A 100 25.49 7.30 23.04
CA ALA A 100 24.85 7.16 21.75
C ALA A 100 25.49 6.03 20.95
N LEU A 101 24.67 5.20 20.31
CA LEU A 101 25.10 4.20 19.34
C LEU A 101 24.36 4.42 18.03
N ARG A 102 25.12 4.78 16.98
CA ARG A 102 24.58 4.97 15.64
C ARG A 102 24.51 3.64 14.90
N LEU A 103 23.37 3.35 14.30
CA LEU A 103 23.14 2.18 13.45
C LEU A 103 22.81 2.62 12.03
N ALA A 104 23.64 2.21 11.08
CA ALA A 104 23.34 2.37 9.66
C ALA A 104 22.13 1.51 9.24
N PRO A 105 21.49 1.79 8.09
CA PRO A 105 20.43 0.94 7.54
C PRO A 105 20.86 -0.53 7.48
N GLY A 106 19.95 -1.44 7.85
CA GLY A 106 20.20 -2.89 7.89
C GLY A 106 21.08 -3.38 9.05
N ARG A 107 21.65 -2.48 9.87
CA ARG A 107 22.56 -2.86 10.96
C ARG A 107 21.85 -3.09 12.28
N SER A 108 22.49 -3.85 13.15
CA SER A 108 22.00 -4.16 14.49
C SER A 108 23.04 -3.79 15.55
N ALA A 109 22.56 -3.37 16.71
CA ALA A 109 23.36 -3.25 17.92
C ALA A 109 23.73 -4.66 18.45
N PRO A 110 24.76 -4.78 19.32
CA PRO A 110 25.01 -6.01 20.05
C PRO A 110 23.74 -6.52 20.75
N ALA A 111 23.54 -7.84 20.80
CA ALA A 111 22.28 -8.44 21.26
C ALA A 111 21.84 -7.98 22.66
N ASN A 112 22.80 -7.77 23.56
CA ASN A 112 22.56 -7.35 24.95
C ASN A 112 22.69 -5.83 25.15
N ALA A 113 22.98 -5.05 24.09
CA ALA A 113 23.08 -3.60 24.21
C ALA A 113 21.71 -3.02 24.55
N ARG A 114 21.61 -2.37 25.72
CA ARG A 114 20.41 -1.73 26.22
C ARG A 114 20.31 -0.28 25.76
N PHE A 115 19.08 0.18 25.55
CA PHE A 115 18.78 1.56 25.21
C PHE A 115 17.43 1.98 25.80
N ALA A 116 17.25 3.28 25.98
CA ALA A 116 16.05 3.87 26.57
C ALA A 116 15.40 4.95 25.68
N SER A 117 16.07 5.36 24.60
CA SER A 117 15.45 6.16 23.55
C SER A 117 16.13 5.97 22.19
N VAL A 118 15.46 6.40 21.13
CA VAL A 118 15.92 6.29 19.74
C VAL A 118 15.53 7.53 18.94
N VAL A 119 16.41 7.97 18.03
CA VAL A 119 16.11 8.96 16.98
C VAL A 119 16.36 8.33 15.63
N PHE A 120 15.39 8.42 14.74
CA PHE A 120 15.50 7.98 13.35
C PHE A 120 15.92 9.17 12.50
N ASN A 121 16.82 8.92 11.54
CA ASN A 121 17.33 9.93 10.61
C ASN A 121 17.68 11.28 11.30
N PRO A 122 18.56 11.27 12.33
CA PRO A 122 18.97 12.52 12.97
C PRO A 122 19.65 13.42 11.95
N ARG A 123 19.22 14.70 11.90
CA ARG A 123 19.81 15.73 11.02
C ARG A 123 21.28 15.97 11.34
#